data_AF-A0A662XF02-F1
#
_entry.id   AF-A0A662XF02-F1
#
_cell.length_a   1.000
_cell.length_b   1.000
_cell.length_c   1.000
_cell.angle_alpha   90.00
_cell.angle_beta   90.00
_cell.angle_gamma   90.00
#
_symmetry.space_group_name_H-M   'P 1'
#
loop_
_entity.id
_entity.type
_entity.pdbx_description
1 polymer ?
#
loop_
_entity_poly.entity_id
_entity_poly.type
_entity_poly.pdbx_seq_one_letter_code
_entity_poly.pdbx_strand_id
1 'polypeptide(L)'
;MAGDVASAFRNIGIHSNSVYLFAGHIEEDDVIVIELVAPFGWTGSPGFYEIAGGAIAHVHGAHANDVSPTGFFNYHWVDDHINVAADIGANCDDMDRSLRFAIVAVLGADAINTKKFTNWSTRQRVLGLVFDSVEEQVSMPAEKIKKAWHIVAAAYSASTLPRKAYRSLMGSLRHVATCIRAARPFLQRLRQRESRLHRFQSVRNTYDMRNDLLWWWLVLHTPQLNGVSLDYFNTLPPPDVVVETDASDYGLCTLDIASRQALTYQFSTFERSQIAEFKEGVPNGFDINFQGQPTMCPSTAHSVCIRLVGSKTNQGGAPTSRMLSRSGHPFLCPVFGALILLQARQNLPVNVPAAVYTNRCGRPACIATADVAEAIMRAATKIGSDPRQFSSHSLRAGGATHMYLSGTDALTIQFHGRWVSDAFKTYTRLCKESVATLSERMVAGYRGDSTLHQWELIA
;
A
#
# COMPACT_ATOMS: atom_id res chain seq x y z
N MET A 1 21.00 -6.37 -14.31
CA MET A 1 20.89 -5.82 -15.68
C MET A 1 19.48 -5.30 -15.90
N ALA A 2 19.30 -4.33 -16.79
CA ALA A 2 18.01 -3.84 -17.25
C ALA A 2 17.99 -3.79 -18.78
N GLY A 3 16.92 -4.33 -19.38
CA GLY A 3 16.57 -4.18 -20.78
C GLY A 3 15.37 -3.24 -20.97
N ASP A 4 15.17 -2.78 -22.20
CA ASP A 4 14.14 -1.80 -22.54
C ASP A 4 13.50 -2.12 -23.90
N VAL A 5 12.18 -1.96 -23.99
CA VAL A 5 11.43 -2.19 -25.23
C VAL A 5 11.32 -0.91 -26.06
N ALA A 6 11.92 -0.95 -27.25
CA ALA A 6 11.93 0.16 -28.19
C ALA A 6 10.50 0.52 -28.61
N SER A 7 10.18 1.81 -28.50
CA SER A 7 8.89 2.40 -28.89
C SER A 7 7.64 1.79 -28.22
N ALA A 8 7.78 0.92 -27.21
CA ALA A 8 6.75 0.24 -26.40
C ALA A 8 5.29 0.32 -26.92
N PHE A 9 4.60 1.43 -26.67
CA PHE A 9 3.18 1.62 -27.04
C PHE A 9 2.92 1.55 -28.56
N ARG A 10 3.88 1.95 -29.41
CA ARG A 10 3.76 1.83 -30.88
C ARG A 10 3.77 0.39 -31.38
N ASN A 11 4.19 -0.58 -30.56
CA ASN A 11 4.10 -2.01 -30.89
C ASN A 11 2.69 -2.58 -30.62
N ILE A 12 1.79 -1.79 -30.03
CA ILE A 12 0.43 -2.20 -29.65
C ILE A 12 -0.59 -1.59 -30.61
N GLY A 13 -1.12 -2.40 -31.53
CA GLY A 13 -2.17 -1.98 -32.45
C GLY A 13 -3.48 -1.62 -31.75
N ILE A 14 -4.15 -0.57 -32.21
CA ILE A 14 -5.52 -0.23 -31.79
C ILE A 14 -6.51 -0.97 -32.69
N HIS A 15 -7.57 -1.51 -32.10
CA HIS A 15 -8.63 -2.19 -32.84
C HIS A 15 -9.26 -1.26 -33.89
N SER A 16 -9.48 -1.76 -35.12
CA SER A 16 -9.94 -0.97 -36.27
C SER A 16 -11.23 -0.17 -35.99
N ASN A 17 -12.19 -0.77 -35.29
CA ASN A 17 -13.43 -0.12 -34.85
C ASN A 17 -13.23 0.93 -33.72
N SER A 18 -12.00 1.38 -33.47
CA SER A 18 -11.66 2.36 -32.43
C SER A 18 -10.59 3.37 -32.84
N VAL A 19 -9.86 3.18 -33.96
CA VAL A 19 -8.81 4.13 -34.40
C VAL A 19 -9.34 5.54 -34.66
N TYR A 20 -10.63 5.68 -35.03
CA TYR A 20 -11.28 6.98 -35.24
C TYR A 20 -11.35 7.86 -33.97
N LEU A 21 -11.17 7.27 -32.78
CA LEU A 21 -11.08 8.00 -31.51
C LEU A 21 -9.68 8.61 -31.28
N PHE A 22 -8.71 8.29 -32.14
CA PHE A 22 -7.30 8.67 -32.04
C PHE A 22 -6.83 9.41 -33.32
N ALA A 23 -7.74 10.20 -33.88
CA ALA A 23 -7.47 11.10 -35.00
C ALA A 23 -7.12 12.52 -34.52
N GLY A 24 -6.32 13.23 -35.31
CA GLY A 24 -6.05 14.66 -35.19
C GLY A 24 -5.99 15.32 -36.57
N HIS A 25 -6.20 16.63 -36.62
CA HIS A 25 -6.09 17.43 -37.85
C HIS A 25 -4.96 18.46 -37.67
N ILE A 26 -4.18 18.66 -38.72
CA ILE A 26 -3.15 19.69 -38.83
C ILE A 26 -3.72 20.75 -39.75
N GLU A 27 -4.19 21.86 -39.17
CA GLU A 27 -4.91 22.92 -39.89
C GLU A 27 -4.01 23.61 -40.93
N GLU A 28 -2.70 23.69 -40.68
CA GLU A 28 -1.73 24.35 -41.55
C GLU A 28 -1.47 23.63 -42.89
N ASP A 29 -1.58 22.29 -42.89
CA ASP A 29 -1.33 21.42 -44.06
C ASP A 29 -2.63 20.77 -44.62
N ASP A 30 -3.78 20.98 -43.95
CA ASP A 30 -5.06 20.29 -44.13
C ASP A 30 -4.98 18.74 -44.09
N VAL A 31 -4.16 18.21 -43.18
CA VAL A 31 -3.91 16.76 -43.05
C VAL A 31 -4.63 16.17 -41.83
N ILE A 32 -5.45 15.14 -42.04
CA ILE A 32 -5.97 14.29 -40.96
C ILE A 32 -4.98 13.13 -40.72
N VAL A 33 -4.48 13.03 -39.51
CA VAL A 33 -3.62 11.93 -39.03
C VAL A 33 -4.45 11.02 -38.13
N ILE A 34 -4.40 9.70 -38.36
CA ILE A 34 -5.04 8.70 -37.51
C ILE A 34 -3.95 7.79 -36.94
N GLU A 35 -3.79 7.75 -35.62
CA GLU A 35 -2.82 6.84 -34.99
C GLU A 35 -3.43 5.43 -34.90
N LEU A 36 -2.76 4.45 -35.51
CA LEU A 36 -3.22 3.06 -35.59
C LEU A 36 -2.70 2.17 -34.44
N VAL A 37 -1.89 2.75 -33.56
CA VAL A 37 -1.19 2.09 -32.44
C VAL A 37 -1.36 2.93 -31.17
N ALA A 38 -1.11 2.39 -29.97
CA ALA A 38 -1.40 3.08 -28.72
C ALA A 38 -0.62 4.42 -28.60
N PRO A 39 -1.29 5.60 -28.65
CA PRO A 39 -0.59 6.88 -28.74
C PRO A 39 0.08 7.27 -27.43
N PHE A 40 1.13 8.08 -27.52
CA PHE A 40 1.71 8.70 -26.34
C PHE A 40 0.74 9.73 -25.73
N GLY A 41 0.58 9.70 -24.40
CA GLY A 41 -0.30 10.62 -23.68
C GLY A 41 -1.74 10.12 -23.46
N TRP A 42 -2.21 9.10 -24.18
CA TRP A 42 -3.44 8.40 -23.79
C TRP A 42 -3.22 7.60 -22.51
N THR A 43 -4.14 7.73 -21.55
CA THR A 43 -4.05 7.05 -20.26
C THR A 43 -4.23 5.53 -20.34
N GLY A 44 -4.74 5.01 -21.46
CA GLY A 44 -4.85 3.58 -21.71
C GLY A 44 -3.54 2.91 -22.14
N SER A 45 -2.66 3.61 -22.87
CA SER A 45 -1.50 3.01 -23.55
C SER A 45 -0.59 2.15 -22.65
N PRO A 46 -0.25 2.54 -21.40
CA PRO A 46 0.52 1.68 -20.51
C PRO A 46 -0.23 0.40 -20.12
N GLY A 47 -1.53 0.48 -19.87
CA GLY A 47 -2.35 -0.68 -19.46
C GLY A 47 -2.63 -1.67 -20.58
N PHE A 48 -2.72 -1.20 -21.83
CA PHE A 48 -2.78 -2.09 -23.00
C PHE A 48 -1.41 -2.72 -23.30
N TYR A 49 -0.32 -1.97 -23.12
CA TYR A 49 1.04 -2.49 -23.28
C TYR A 49 1.43 -3.52 -22.22
N GLU A 50 0.94 -3.39 -20.98
CA GLU A 50 1.24 -4.32 -19.87
C GLU A 50 0.92 -5.79 -20.22
N ILE A 51 -0.02 -6.05 -21.13
CA ILE A 51 -0.31 -7.39 -21.64
C ILE A 51 0.90 -7.98 -22.39
N ALA A 52 1.56 -7.18 -23.22
CA ALA A 52 2.77 -7.58 -23.94
C ALA A 52 4.01 -7.62 -23.02
N GLY A 53 4.17 -6.64 -22.12
CA GLY A 53 5.22 -6.67 -21.09
C GLY A 53 5.13 -7.92 -20.21
N GLY A 54 3.92 -8.29 -19.78
CA GLY A 54 3.62 -9.51 -19.04
C GLY A 54 3.89 -10.79 -19.84
N ALA A 55 3.59 -10.81 -21.14
CA ALA A 55 3.91 -11.93 -22.01
C ALA A 55 5.44 -12.11 -22.18
N ILE A 56 6.20 -11.01 -22.38
CA ILE A 56 7.67 -11.03 -22.42
C ILE A 56 8.24 -11.55 -21.10
N ALA A 57 7.73 -11.06 -19.97
CA ALA A 57 8.12 -11.51 -18.64
C ALA A 57 7.80 -12.99 -18.38
N HIS A 58 6.67 -13.49 -18.86
CA HIS A 58 6.30 -14.89 -18.76
C HIS A 58 7.24 -15.79 -19.57
N VAL A 59 7.48 -15.47 -20.85
CA VAL A 59 8.40 -16.23 -21.72
C VAL A 59 9.83 -16.18 -21.19
N HIS A 60 10.30 -15.01 -20.74
CA HIS A 60 11.64 -14.87 -20.18
C HIS A 60 11.83 -15.66 -18.88
N GLY A 61 10.86 -15.60 -17.96
CA GLY A 61 10.91 -16.31 -16.68
C GLY A 61 10.69 -17.83 -16.78
N ALA A 62 10.04 -18.30 -17.84
CA ALA A 62 9.87 -19.73 -18.12
C ALA A 62 11.17 -20.41 -18.61
N HIS A 63 12.18 -19.65 -19.04
CA HIS A 63 13.50 -20.19 -19.34
C HIS A 63 14.32 -20.41 -18.07
N ALA A 64 15.08 -21.52 -18.06
CA ALA A 64 15.90 -21.98 -16.95
C ALA A 64 17.26 -22.51 -17.47
N ASN A 65 18.23 -22.63 -16.57
CA ASN A 65 19.53 -23.29 -16.79
C ASN A 65 20.00 -23.95 -15.48
N ASP A 66 21.18 -24.57 -15.48
CA ASP A 66 21.72 -25.30 -14.31
C ASP A 66 21.89 -24.43 -13.04
N VAL A 67 22.04 -23.10 -13.21
CA VAL A 67 22.18 -22.13 -12.11
C VAL A 67 20.82 -21.62 -11.62
N SER A 68 19.84 -21.54 -12.53
CA SER A 68 18.50 -21.02 -12.30
C SER A 68 17.42 -22.05 -12.71
N PRO A 69 17.39 -23.26 -12.10
CA PRO A 69 16.58 -24.39 -12.59
C PRO A 69 15.07 -24.19 -12.42
N THR A 70 14.64 -23.26 -11.57
CA THR A 70 13.22 -22.91 -11.33
C THR A 70 12.73 -21.75 -12.20
N GLY A 71 13.49 -21.35 -13.21
CA GLY A 71 13.21 -20.18 -14.04
C GLY A 71 14.04 -18.94 -13.65
N PHE A 72 14.25 -18.06 -14.62
CA PHE A 72 15.01 -16.82 -14.42
C PHE A 72 14.23 -15.76 -13.63
N PHE A 73 14.91 -15.09 -12.67
CA PHE A 73 14.36 -13.90 -12.04
C PHE A 73 14.15 -12.80 -13.09
N ASN A 74 12.91 -12.32 -13.19
CA ASN A 74 12.62 -11.05 -13.82
C ASN A 74 11.60 -10.25 -13.00
N TYR A 75 11.71 -8.93 -13.13
CA TYR A 75 10.69 -7.97 -12.74
C TYR A 75 10.52 -7.01 -13.90
N HIS A 76 9.30 -6.63 -14.25
CA HIS A 76 9.05 -5.63 -15.28
C HIS A 76 8.13 -4.53 -14.78
N TRP A 77 8.21 -3.36 -15.42
CA TRP A 77 7.34 -2.22 -15.17
C TRP A 77 7.18 -1.45 -16.48
N VAL A 78 6.08 -1.68 -17.19
CA VAL A 78 5.89 -1.17 -18.56
C VAL A 78 7.11 -1.54 -19.43
N ASP A 79 7.87 -0.57 -19.95
CA ASP A 79 8.98 -0.77 -20.88
C ASP A 79 10.31 -1.18 -20.22
N ASP A 80 10.47 -0.99 -18.90
CA ASP A 80 11.64 -1.42 -18.12
C ASP A 80 11.54 -2.93 -17.77
N HIS A 81 12.48 -3.75 -18.23
CA HIS A 81 12.65 -5.16 -17.82
C HIS A 81 13.93 -5.34 -16.99
N ILE A 82 13.82 -5.85 -15.76
CA ILE A 82 14.88 -5.89 -14.74
C ILE A 82 15.26 -7.32 -14.39
N ASN A 83 16.53 -7.66 -14.59
CA ASN A 83 17.09 -8.99 -14.39
C ASN A 83 18.16 -9.00 -13.29
N VAL A 84 18.11 -10.00 -12.42
CA VAL A 84 19.06 -10.25 -11.33
C VAL A 84 19.56 -11.68 -11.48
N ALA A 85 20.88 -11.86 -11.45
CA ALA A 85 21.55 -13.13 -11.70
C ALA A 85 22.67 -13.34 -10.68
N ALA A 86 22.94 -14.60 -10.33
CA ALA A 86 24.25 -14.98 -9.79
C ALA A 86 25.25 -15.02 -10.94
N ASP A 87 26.40 -14.37 -10.77
CA ASP A 87 27.47 -14.28 -11.78
C ASP A 87 28.30 -15.57 -11.81
N ILE A 88 27.68 -16.63 -12.33
CA ILE A 88 28.21 -18.01 -12.32
C ILE A 88 28.14 -18.56 -13.75
N GLY A 89 29.31 -18.86 -14.33
CA GLY A 89 29.41 -19.41 -15.68
C GLY A 89 28.75 -18.52 -16.73
N ALA A 90 27.84 -19.09 -17.52
CA ALA A 90 27.12 -18.38 -18.58
C ALA A 90 25.80 -17.73 -18.13
N ASN A 91 25.43 -17.79 -16.84
CA ASN A 91 24.08 -17.46 -16.36
C ASN A 91 23.62 -16.03 -16.71
N CYS A 92 24.51 -15.04 -16.58
CA CYS A 92 24.27 -13.65 -16.99
C CYS A 92 23.98 -13.50 -18.49
N ASP A 93 24.68 -14.28 -19.34
CA ASP A 93 24.50 -14.26 -20.79
C ASP A 93 23.29 -15.08 -21.25
N ASP A 94 22.95 -16.16 -20.55
CA ASP A 94 21.73 -16.93 -20.78
C ASP A 94 20.50 -16.06 -20.50
N MET A 95 20.52 -15.29 -19.41
CA MET A 95 19.45 -14.36 -19.06
C MET A 95 19.33 -13.19 -20.04
N ASP A 96 20.43 -12.63 -20.55
CA ASP A 96 20.40 -11.60 -21.60
C ASP A 96 19.83 -12.15 -22.92
N ARG A 97 20.33 -13.30 -23.40
CA ARG A 97 19.79 -13.99 -24.58
C ARG A 97 18.32 -14.33 -24.43
N SER A 98 17.91 -14.81 -23.25
CA SER A 98 16.53 -15.16 -22.92
C SER A 98 15.58 -13.95 -22.95
N LEU A 99 15.98 -12.80 -22.37
CA LEU A 99 15.16 -11.58 -22.42
C LEU A 99 15.03 -11.05 -23.87
N ARG A 100 16.14 -11.04 -24.63
CA ARG A 100 16.10 -10.64 -26.04
C ARG A 100 15.17 -11.55 -26.85
N PHE A 101 15.30 -12.86 -26.70
CA PHE A 101 14.40 -13.82 -27.35
C PHE A 101 12.93 -13.55 -27.01
N ALA A 102 12.60 -13.32 -25.73
CA ALA A 102 11.22 -13.04 -25.31
C ALA A 102 10.67 -11.77 -25.95
N ILE A 103 11.47 -10.69 -26.06
CA ILE A 103 11.08 -9.46 -26.76
C ILE A 103 10.82 -9.74 -28.25
N VAL A 104 11.72 -10.46 -28.94
CA VAL A 104 11.51 -10.80 -30.37
C VAL A 104 10.28 -11.69 -30.57
N ALA A 105 10.06 -12.66 -29.69
CA ALA A 105 8.95 -13.61 -29.80
C ALA A 105 7.57 -12.97 -29.60
N VAL A 106 7.47 -11.89 -28.81
CA VAL A 106 6.20 -11.19 -28.53
C VAL A 106 6.00 -9.95 -29.43
N LEU A 107 7.05 -9.17 -29.71
CA LEU A 107 6.96 -7.86 -30.38
C LEU A 107 7.83 -7.72 -31.65
N GLY A 108 8.61 -8.73 -32.03
CA GLY A 108 9.51 -8.67 -33.19
C GLY A 108 10.88 -8.05 -32.90
N ALA A 109 11.79 -8.13 -33.87
CA ALA A 109 13.20 -7.78 -33.70
C ALA A 109 13.43 -6.28 -33.42
N ASP A 110 12.65 -5.41 -34.07
CA ASP A 110 12.77 -3.94 -33.95
C ASP A 110 12.37 -3.41 -32.56
N ALA A 111 11.73 -4.24 -31.73
CA ALA A 111 11.33 -3.90 -30.37
C ALA A 111 12.49 -3.94 -29.35
N ILE A 112 13.71 -4.38 -29.71
CA ILE A 112 14.86 -4.40 -28.79
C ILE A 112 15.59 -3.05 -28.77
N ASN A 113 15.55 -2.33 -27.64
CA ASN A 113 16.27 -1.06 -27.49
C ASN A 113 17.75 -1.27 -27.07
N THR A 114 18.57 -1.79 -27.99
CA THR A 114 19.99 -2.12 -27.75
C THR A 114 20.81 -0.98 -27.12
N LYS A 115 20.43 0.29 -27.32
CA LYS A 115 21.10 1.48 -26.77
C LYS A 115 20.76 1.79 -25.30
N LYS A 116 19.64 1.27 -24.78
CA LYS A 116 19.24 1.44 -23.37
C LYS A 116 19.50 0.19 -22.52
N PHE A 117 19.67 -0.99 -23.13
CA PHE A 117 20.13 -2.18 -22.41
C PHE A 117 21.43 -1.86 -21.65
N THR A 118 21.42 -2.08 -20.34
CA THR A 118 22.59 -1.84 -19.48
C THR A 118 23.48 -3.08 -19.46
N ASN A 119 24.79 -2.91 -19.30
CA ASN A 119 25.66 -4.02 -18.89
C ASN A 119 25.24 -4.58 -17.52
N TRP A 120 25.64 -5.83 -17.24
CA TRP A 120 25.58 -6.38 -15.89
C TRP A 120 26.47 -5.57 -14.94
N SER A 121 25.99 -5.37 -13.71
CA SER A 121 26.72 -4.70 -12.63
C SER A 121 26.09 -5.05 -11.29
N THR A 122 26.92 -5.19 -10.25
CA THR A 122 26.49 -5.32 -8.85
C THR A 122 25.83 -4.04 -8.32
N ARG A 123 26.09 -2.89 -8.94
CA ARG A 123 25.59 -1.58 -8.47
C ARG A 123 24.86 -0.85 -9.58
N GLN A 124 23.55 -1.06 -9.66
CA GLN A 124 22.73 -0.62 -10.79
C GLN A 124 21.61 0.36 -10.39
N ARG A 125 21.34 1.33 -11.28
CA ARG A 125 20.16 2.20 -11.19
C ARG A 125 18.95 1.48 -11.79
N VAL A 126 17.90 1.27 -11.00
CA VAL A 126 16.66 0.56 -11.38
C VAL A 126 15.45 1.33 -10.84
N LEU A 127 14.44 1.59 -11.69
CA LEU A 127 13.25 2.40 -11.35
C LEU A 127 13.58 3.77 -10.71
N GLY A 128 14.79 4.27 -11.00
CA GLY A 128 15.35 5.48 -10.40
C GLY A 128 15.76 5.39 -8.92
N LEU A 129 15.90 4.20 -8.35
CA LEU A 129 16.69 3.96 -7.13
C LEU A 129 18.09 3.43 -7.53
N VAL A 130 19.03 3.34 -6.60
CA VAL A 130 20.28 2.57 -6.79
C VAL A 130 20.21 1.33 -5.92
N PHE A 131 20.33 0.17 -6.54
CA PHE A 131 20.49 -1.13 -5.88
C PHE A 131 21.96 -1.49 -5.90
N ASP A 132 22.44 -2.03 -4.79
CA ASP A 132 23.82 -2.47 -4.59
C ASP A 132 23.78 -3.88 -4.00
N SER A 133 24.30 -4.86 -4.74
CA SER A 133 24.29 -6.28 -4.35
C SER A 133 25.54 -6.72 -3.61
N VAL A 134 26.48 -5.80 -3.33
CA VAL A 134 27.67 -6.05 -2.50
C VAL A 134 27.50 -5.42 -1.12
N GLU A 135 26.96 -4.20 -1.08
CA GLU A 135 26.52 -3.53 0.17
C GLU A 135 25.12 -3.99 0.63
N GLU A 136 24.49 -4.91 -0.12
CA GLU A 136 23.13 -5.43 0.04
C GLU A 136 22.08 -4.36 0.35
N GLN A 137 22.06 -3.26 -0.42
CA GLN A 137 21.30 -2.05 -0.07
C GLN A 137 20.59 -1.36 -1.24
N VAL A 138 19.46 -0.71 -0.91
CA VAL A 138 18.73 0.19 -1.81
C VAL A 138 18.83 1.63 -1.33
N SER A 139 19.42 2.50 -2.16
CA SER A 139 19.72 3.90 -1.83
C SER A 139 19.12 4.89 -2.84
N MET A 140 18.94 6.14 -2.42
CA MET A 140 18.47 7.23 -3.29
C MET A 140 19.64 7.80 -4.11
N PRO A 141 19.52 7.94 -5.44
CA PRO A 141 20.53 8.60 -6.26
C PRO A 141 20.90 10.00 -5.78
N ALA A 142 22.19 10.33 -5.83
CA ALA A 142 22.74 11.57 -5.29
C ALA A 142 22.15 12.83 -5.96
N GLU A 143 21.79 12.78 -7.24
CA GLU A 143 21.14 13.90 -7.94
C GLU A 143 19.68 14.10 -7.49
N LYS A 144 18.99 13.03 -7.04
CA LYS A 144 17.66 13.13 -6.44
C LYS A 144 17.72 13.72 -5.02
N ILE A 145 18.75 13.38 -4.24
CA ILE A 145 19.03 14.03 -2.94
C ILE A 145 19.34 15.51 -3.17
N LYS A 146 20.26 15.84 -4.09
CA LYS A 146 20.62 17.22 -4.44
C LYS A 146 19.40 18.01 -4.95
N LYS A 147 18.50 17.40 -5.73
CA LYS A 147 17.24 18.01 -6.15
C LYS A 147 16.30 18.28 -4.97
N ALA A 148 16.12 17.32 -4.06
CA ALA A 148 15.31 17.49 -2.86
C ALA A 148 15.87 18.61 -1.96
N TRP A 149 17.19 18.70 -1.80
CA TRP A 149 17.87 19.75 -1.05
C TRP A 149 17.54 21.16 -1.57
N HIS A 150 17.65 21.42 -2.88
CA HIS A 150 17.28 22.71 -3.46
C HIS A 150 15.79 23.04 -3.25
N ILE A 151 14.91 22.05 -3.33
CA ILE A 151 13.46 22.24 -3.12
C ILE A 151 13.15 22.54 -1.64
N VAL A 152 13.87 21.92 -0.70
CA VAL A 152 13.81 22.25 0.74
C VAL A 152 14.36 23.65 1.01
N ALA A 153 15.47 24.03 0.39
CA ALA A 153 16.06 25.37 0.49
C ALA A 153 15.04 26.47 0.12
N ALA A 154 14.46 26.35 -1.08
CA ALA A 154 13.44 27.28 -1.56
C ALA A 154 12.18 27.26 -0.67
N ALA A 155 11.75 26.09 -0.19
CA ALA A 155 10.60 25.95 0.69
C ALA A 155 10.81 26.56 2.08
N TYR A 156 12.03 26.51 2.61
CA TYR A 156 12.37 27.04 3.93
C TYR A 156 12.37 28.58 3.93
N SER A 157 13.07 29.19 2.97
CA SER A 157 13.17 30.64 2.83
C SER A 157 11.84 31.31 2.47
N ALA A 158 10.97 30.63 1.72
CA ALA A 158 9.66 31.15 1.36
C ALA A 158 8.77 31.47 2.57
N SER A 159 7.97 32.54 2.46
CA SER A 159 6.88 32.87 3.39
C SER A 159 5.56 32.17 3.02
N THR A 160 5.33 31.96 1.72
CA THR A 160 4.20 31.22 1.15
C THR A 160 4.66 30.37 -0.03
N LEU A 161 4.00 29.23 -0.26
CA LEU A 161 4.33 28.30 -1.34
C LEU A 161 3.09 28.02 -2.20
N PRO A 162 3.11 28.30 -3.52
CA PRO A 162 2.00 27.97 -4.40
C PRO A 162 1.81 26.45 -4.50
N ARG A 163 0.56 26.00 -4.74
CA ARG A 163 0.18 24.59 -4.93
C ARG A 163 1.17 23.75 -5.74
N LYS A 164 1.71 24.28 -6.84
CA LYS A 164 2.70 23.60 -7.72
C LYS A 164 4.02 23.33 -6.98
N ALA A 165 4.59 24.35 -6.31
CA ALA A 165 5.81 24.19 -5.52
C ALA A 165 5.58 23.26 -4.31
N TYR A 166 4.43 23.39 -3.64
CA TYR A 166 4.09 22.54 -2.50
C TYR A 166 3.96 21.05 -2.89
N ARG A 167 3.32 20.76 -4.02
CA ARG A 167 3.26 19.38 -4.56
C ARG A 167 4.61 18.87 -5.05
N SER A 168 5.45 19.73 -5.62
CA SER A 168 6.83 19.37 -6.02
C SER A 168 7.69 18.98 -4.81
N LEU A 169 7.62 19.77 -3.72
CA LEU A 169 8.19 19.45 -2.41
C LEU A 169 7.64 18.11 -1.90
N MET A 170 6.33 17.95 -1.83
CA MET A 170 5.69 16.72 -1.34
C MET A 170 6.07 15.46 -2.12
N GLY A 171 6.14 15.54 -3.45
CA GLY A 171 6.57 14.43 -4.30
C GLY A 171 8.04 14.09 -4.11
N SER A 172 8.92 15.09 -4.12
CA SER A 172 10.37 14.90 -3.96
C SER A 172 10.71 14.29 -2.59
N LEU A 173 10.15 14.84 -1.50
CA LEU A 173 10.40 14.34 -0.15
C LEU A 173 9.77 12.97 0.09
N ARG A 174 8.59 12.69 -0.49
CA ARG A 174 7.99 11.35 -0.43
C ARG A 174 8.86 10.29 -1.09
N HIS A 175 9.49 10.62 -2.21
CA HIS A 175 10.37 9.69 -2.93
C HIS A 175 11.71 9.50 -2.20
N VAL A 176 12.34 10.55 -1.70
CA VAL A 176 13.59 10.43 -0.91
C VAL A 176 13.37 9.64 0.41
N ALA A 177 12.21 9.80 1.05
CA ALA A 177 11.83 9.05 2.24
C ALA A 177 11.68 7.52 2.02
N THR A 178 11.70 7.03 0.77
CA THR A 178 11.77 5.60 0.48
C THR A 178 13.05 5.01 1.07
N CYS A 179 14.22 5.54 0.69
CA CYS A 179 15.51 5.08 1.20
C CYS A 179 15.88 5.76 2.53
N ILE A 180 15.62 7.06 2.68
CA ILE A 180 15.94 7.78 3.91
C ILE A 180 14.83 7.57 4.96
N ARG A 181 14.82 6.39 5.60
CA ARG A 181 13.79 5.97 6.57
C ARG A 181 13.63 6.96 7.72
N ALA A 182 14.72 7.55 8.20
CA ALA A 182 14.73 8.56 9.27
C ALA A 182 13.93 9.83 8.92
N ALA A 183 13.75 10.16 7.64
CA ALA A 183 13.01 11.35 7.22
C ALA A 183 11.49 11.19 7.23
N ARG A 184 10.98 9.94 7.32
CA ARG A 184 9.54 9.62 7.21
C ARG A 184 8.63 10.36 8.21
N PRO A 185 9.01 10.61 9.48
CA PRO A 185 8.17 11.35 10.43
C PRO A 185 7.85 12.78 9.97
N PHE A 186 8.83 13.49 9.40
CA PHE A 186 8.70 14.90 8.98
C PHE A 186 7.80 15.08 7.73
N LEU A 187 7.34 13.99 7.10
CA LEU A 187 6.28 14.06 6.10
C LEU A 187 4.89 14.28 6.71
N GLN A 188 4.67 14.00 7.99
CA GLN A 188 3.31 13.89 8.54
C GLN A 188 2.54 15.22 8.52
N ARG A 189 3.14 16.31 9.01
CA ARG A 189 2.51 17.65 9.00
C ARG A 189 2.35 18.21 7.59
N LEU A 190 3.31 17.91 6.70
CA LEU A 190 3.24 18.32 5.30
C LEU A 190 2.07 17.61 4.56
N ARG A 191 1.92 16.29 4.74
CA ARG A 191 0.77 15.52 4.18
C ARG A 191 -0.59 16.02 4.66
N GLN A 192 -0.70 16.53 5.90
CA GLN A 192 -1.97 17.07 6.43
C GLN A 192 -2.47 18.32 5.69
N ARG A 193 -1.59 19.08 5.04
CA ARG A 193 -1.97 20.28 4.26
C ARG A 193 -2.22 19.96 2.77
N GLU A 194 -1.57 18.92 2.23
CA GLU A 194 -1.74 18.51 0.84
C GLU A 194 -3.21 18.17 0.49
N SER A 195 -3.95 17.56 1.42
CA SER A 195 -5.36 17.18 1.24
C SER A 195 -6.36 18.33 1.29
N ARG A 196 -5.95 19.53 1.74
CA ARG A 196 -6.82 20.71 1.92
C ARG A 196 -6.56 21.83 0.90
N LEU A 197 -5.71 21.59 -0.09
CA LEU A 197 -5.38 22.57 -1.12
C LEU A 197 -6.39 22.56 -2.28
N HIS A 198 -6.95 23.74 -2.58
CA HIS A 198 -7.72 24.02 -3.79
C HIS A 198 -6.82 24.53 -4.94
N ARG A 199 -7.35 24.70 -6.16
CA ARG A 199 -6.57 24.90 -7.41
C ARG A 199 -5.62 26.10 -7.36
N PHE A 200 -6.05 27.21 -6.74
CA PHE A 200 -5.34 28.50 -6.71
C PHE A 200 -4.71 28.87 -5.36
N GLN A 201 -4.76 27.99 -4.35
CA GLN A 201 -4.27 28.30 -3.00
C GLN A 201 -2.74 28.17 -2.86
N SER A 202 -2.18 29.00 -1.98
CA SER A 202 -0.81 28.93 -1.47
C SER A 202 -0.78 28.49 0.00
N VAL A 203 0.20 27.68 0.37
CA VAL A 203 0.44 27.29 1.76
C VAL A 203 1.33 28.33 2.44
N ARG A 204 0.86 28.96 3.52
CA ARG A 204 1.73 29.77 4.38
C ARG A 204 2.75 28.87 5.10
N ASN A 205 4.03 29.20 4.96
CA ASN A 205 5.10 28.50 5.66
C ASN A 205 5.04 28.92 7.14
N THR A 206 4.71 27.99 8.03
CA THR A 206 4.57 28.24 9.48
C THR A 206 5.81 27.76 10.23
N TYR A 207 6.00 28.22 11.47
CA TYR A 207 7.13 27.84 12.33
C TYR A 207 7.37 26.32 12.37
N ASP A 208 6.33 25.51 12.64
CA ASP A 208 6.39 24.05 12.58
C ASP A 208 6.86 23.46 11.25
N MET A 209 6.45 24.07 10.14
CA MET A 209 6.83 23.64 8.80
C MET A 209 8.28 24.00 8.48
N ARG A 210 8.76 25.14 8.98
CA ARG A 210 10.20 25.48 8.93
C ARG A 210 11.03 24.51 9.76
N ASN A 211 10.54 24.10 10.93
CA ASN A 211 11.21 23.08 11.74
C ASN A 211 11.24 21.71 11.06
N ASP A 212 10.16 21.26 10.42
CA ASP A 212 10.17 20.04 9.59
C ASP A 212 11.15 20.17 8.41
N LEU A 213 11.20 21.34 7.74
CA LEU A 213 12.11 21.60 6.63
C LEU A 213 13.59 21.69 7.09
N LEU A 214 13.85 22.15 8.31
CA LEU A 214 15.19 22.15 8.91
C LEU A 214 15.64 20.71 9.25
N TRP A 215 14.75 19.87 9.79
CA TRP A 215 15.05 18.44 9.96
C TRP A 215 15.30 17.76 8.62
N TRP A 216 14.51 18.06 7.59
CA TRP A 216 14.77 17.61 6.23
C TRP A 216 16.12 18.09 5.70
N TRP A 217 16.50 19.35 5.92
CA TRP A 217 17.80 19.88 5.55
C TRP A 217 18.93 19.07 6.20
N LEU A 218 18.92 18.93 7.53
CA LEU A 218 19.95 18.19 8.28
C LEU A 218 20.07 16.74 7.80
N VAL A 219 18.94 16.04 7.68
CA VAL A 219 18.89 14.63 7.24
C VAL A 219 19.38 14.44 5.80
N LEU A 220 19.13 15.40 4.90
CA LEU A 220 19.66 15.37 3.53
C LEU A 220 21.18 15.63 3.44
N HIS A 221 21.81 16.16 4.50
CA HIS A 221 23.27 16.33 4.60
C HIS A 221 23.97 15.18 5.35
N THR A 222 23.26 14.10 5.69
CA THR A 222 23.84 12.92 6.35
C THR A 222 23.75 11.71 5.41
N PRO A 223 24.74 11.49 4.52
CA PRO A 223 24.71 10.38 3.55
C PRO A 223 24.50 9.00 4.17
N GLN A 224 24.94 8.81 5.42
CA GLN A 224 24.79 7.58 6.19
C GLN A 224 23.33 7.21 6.49
N LEU A 225 22.38 8.14 6.31
CA LEU A 225 20.95 7.87 6.43
C LEU A 225 20.31 7.40 5.11
N ASN A 226 21.07 7.32 4.02
CA ASN A 226 20.60 6.97 2.68
C ASN A 226 20.91 5.51 2.30
N GLY A 227 20.25 4.59 2.97
CA GLY A 227 20.31 3.16 2.66
C GLY A 227 19.20 2.38 3.37
N VAL A 228 18.78 1.29 2.76
CA VAL A 228 17.91 0.28 3.37
C VAL A 228 18.45 -1.08 2.95
N SER A 229 18.83 -1.93 3.90
CA SER A 229 19.28 -3.30 3.60
C SER A 229 18.20 -4.10 2.85
N LEU A 230 18.65 -4.95 1.93
CA LEU A 230 17.86 -5.95 1.22
C LEU A 230 17.34 -7.05 2.16
N ASP A 231 17.93 -7.25 3.35
CA ASP A 231 17.40 -8.12 4.41
C ASP A 231 15.94 -7.81 4.76
N TYR A 232 15.57 -6.52 4.75
CA TYR A 232 14.19 -6.08 5.01
C TYR A 232 13.18 -6.53 3.94
N PHE A 233 13.64 -7.15 2.85
CA PHE A 233 12.86 -7.62 1.71
C PHE A 233 13.02 -9.14 1.44
N ASN A 234 14.11 -9.77 1.91
CA ASN A 234 14.37 -11.21 1.74
C ASN A 234 13.44 -12.08 2.61
N THR A 235 13.73 -12.14 3.91
CA THR A 235 12.84 -12.69 4.94
C THR A 235 13.00 -11.84 6.18
N LEU A 236 11.90 -11.44 6.81
CA LEU A 236 12.01 -10.90 8.16
C LEU A 236 12.64 -11.96 9.09
N PRO A 237 13.42 -11.53 10.10
CA PRO A 237 13.79 -12.42 11.20
C PRO A 237 12.51 -13.04 11.81
N PRO A 238 12.60 -14.25 12.40
CA PRO A 238 11.46 -14.87 13.07
C PRO A 238 10.81 -13.87 14.03
N PRO A 239 9.48 -13.65 13.98
CA PRO A 239 8.85 -12.70 14.88
C PRO A 239 8.99 -13.19 16.33
N ASP A 240 9.67 -12.41 17.17
CA ASP A 240 9.96 -12.77 18.57
C ASP A 240 8.69 -13.02 19.41
N VAL A 241 7.54 -12.51 18.95
CA VAL A 241 6.21 -12.78 19.48
C VAL A 241 5.21 -12.96 18.34
N VAL A 242 4.45 -14.06 18.34
CA VAL A 242 3.32 -14.32 17.42
C VAL A 242 2.01 -14.07 18.16
N VAL A 243 1.11 -13.30 17.53
CA VAL A 243 -0.11 -12.79 18.16
C VAL A 243 -1.27 -12.80 17.15
N GLU A 244 -2.39 -13.42 17.52
CA GLU A 244 -3.54 -13.67 16.64
C GLU A 244 -4.68 -12.65 16.86
N THR A 245 -5.52 -12.44 15.82
CA THR A 245 -6.66 -11.49 15.83
C THR A 245 -7.80 -11.93 14.89
N ASP A 246 -9.08 -11.71 15.26
CA ASP A 246 -10.27 -12.39 14.68
C ASP A 246 -11.60 -11.55 14.82
N ALA A 247 -12.86 -12.10 14.69
CA ALA A 247 -14.15 -11.38 14.44
C ALA A 247 -15.54 -11.63 15.19
N SER A 248 -15.78 -12.42 16.26
CA SER A 248 -17.10 -12.62 17.00
C SER A 248 -17.76 -11.37 17.72
N ASP A 249 -18.64 -11.37 18.76
CA ASP A 249 -19.72 -10.31 19.07
C ASP A 249 -19.75 -9.13 20.15
N TYR A 250 -19.05 -9.08 21.30
CA TYR A 250 -18.99 -8.05 22.40
C TYR A 250 -17.73 -7.06 22.71
N GLY A 251 -16.43 -7.45 22.85
CA GLY A 251 -15.08 -6.74 22.99
C GLY A 251 -13.89 -7.11 21.95
N LEU A 252 -12.64 -6.58 21.85
CA LEU A 252 -11.51 -7.37 21.23
C LEU A 252 -11.03 -8.43 22.22
N CYS A 253 -10.04 -9.24 21.83
CA CYS A 253 -9.26 -10.15 22.69
C CYS A 253 -8.00 -10.70 22.01
N THR A 254 -7.03 -9.85 21.68
CA THR A 254 -5.81 -10.26 20.97
C THR A 254 -5.09 -11.40 21.71
N LEU A 255 -4.89 -12.56 21.06
CA LEU A 255 -4.30 -13.76 21.66
C LEU A 255 -2.78 -13.76 21.45
N ASP A 256 -2.03 -13.61 22.52
CA ASP A 256 -0.58 -13.85 22.55
C ASP A 256 -0.34 -15.31 22.98
N ILE A 257 0.02 -16.14 22.00
CA ILE A 257 0.26 -17.58 22.20
C ILE A 257 1.54 -17.80 23.02
N ALA A 258 2.54 -16.92 22.88
CA ALA A 258 3.82 -17.03 23.57
C ALA A 258 3.69 -16.76 25.08
N SER A 259 2.92 -15.72 25.46
CA SER A 259 2.64 -15.43 26.88
C SER A 259 1.38 -16.11 27.45
N ARG A 260 0.59 -16.79 26.59
CA ARG A 260 -0.73 -17.38 26.89
C ARG A 260 -1.75 -16.35 27.42
N GLN A 261 -1.73 -15.13 26.88
CA GLN A 261 -2.60 -14.03 27.33
C GLN A 261 -3.61 -13.58 26.27
N ALA A 262 -4.74 -13.07 26.76
CA ALA A 262 -5.93 -12.78 25.97
C ALA A 262 -6.37 -11.33 26.25
N LEU A 263 -6.04 -10.39 25.35
CA LEU A 263 -6.08 -8.94 25.59
C LEU A 263 -7.41 -8.29 25.18
N THR A 264 -8.41 -8.30 26.07
CA THR A 264 -9.77 -7.86 25.72
C THR A 264 -9.96 -6.34 25.54
N TYR A 265 -10.72 -5.91 24.52
CA TYR A 265 -11.11 -4.49 24.32
C TYR A 265 -12.63 -4.31 24.23
N GLN A 266 -13.25 -4.01 25.33
CA GLN A 266 -14.66 -3.67 25.36
C GLN A 266 -14.97 -2.45 24.43
N PHE A 267 -16.04 -2.56 23.58
CA PHE A 267 -16.41 -1.81 22.34
C PHE A 267 -17.78 -0.96 22.32
N SER A 268 -18.09 0.18 21.62
CA SER A 268 -18.91 1.36 22.14
C SER A 268 -20.50 1.48 22.25
N THR A 269 -21.05 2.29 23.22
CA THR A 269 -22.55 2.49 23.44
C THR A 269 -23.28 3.18 22.31
N PHE A 270 -22.67 4.27 21.84
CA PHE A 270 -23.07 4.93 20.60
C PHE A 270 -23.03 3.97 19.41
N GLU A 271 -22.11 3.00 19.40
CA GLU A 271 -22.14 1.97 18.37
C GLU A 271 -23.30 0.99 18.57
N ARG A 272 -23.81 0.61 19.76
CA ARG A 272 -25.12 -0.12 19.77
C ARG A 272 -26.21 0.69 19.17
N SER A 273 -26.32 1.98 19.48
CA SER A 273 -27.42 2.76 18.95
C SER A 273 -27.26 2.97 17.43
N GLN A 274 -26.06 3.19 16.90
CA GLN A 274 -25.80 3.15 15.46
C GLN A 274 -26.07 1.76 14.84
N ILE A 275 -25.78 0.68 15.57
CA ILE A 275 -26.03 -0.70 15.15
C ILE A 275 -27.51 -1.05 15.25
N ALA A 276 -28.23 -0.50 16.22
CA ALA A 276 -29.67 -0.64 16.47
C ALA A 276 -30.47 0.15 15.45
N GLU A 277 -30.04 1.36 15.08
CA GLU A 277 -30.62 2.15 13.99
C GLU A 277 -30.40 1.45 12.64
N PHE A 278 -29.18 0.94 12.39
CA PHE A 278 -28.91 0.03 11.26
C PHE A 278 -29.75 -1.26 11.36
N LYS A 279 -30.01 -1.73 12.59
CA LYS A 279 -30.86 -2.87 12.94
C LYS A 279 -32.33 -2.50 13.22
N GLU A 280 -32.81 -1.39 12.68
CA GLU A 280 -34.23 -1.00 12.63
C GLU A 280 -34.62 -0.46 11.24
N GLY A 281 -33.73 -0.60 10.24
CA GLY A 281 -34.00 -0.25 8.84
C GLY A 281 -33.98 1.25 8.53
N VAL A 282 -33.58 2.11 9.48
CA VAL A 282 -33.50 3.56 9.28
C VAL A 282 -32.31 3.88 8.36
N PRO A 283 -32.51 4.62 7.23
CA PRO A 283 -31.43 4.95 6.30
C PRO A 283 -30.33 5.86 6.90
N ASN A 284 -29.36 5.25 7.57
CA ASN A 284 -28.08 5.86 7.82
C ASN A 284 -27.13 5.54 6.65
N GLY A 285 -26.20 6.47 6.34
CA GLY A 285 -25.25 6.32 5.24
C GLY A 285 -24.25 5.22 5.57
N PHE A 286 -24.67 3.98 5.31
CA PHE A 286 -24.02 2.74 5.73
C PHE A 286 -24.28 1.64 4.72
N ASP A 287 -23.30 1.34 3.89
CA ASP A 287 -23.38 0.21 2.99
C ASP A 287 -22.04 -0.49 2.80
N ILE A 288 -22.14 -1.83 2.74
CA ILE A 288 -21.38 -2.78 1.90
C ILE A 288 -22.12 -4.14 1.79
N ASN A 289 -23.08 -4.45 2.68
CA ASN A 289 -23.64 -5.81 2.90
C ASN A 289 -25.09 -5.80 3.46
N PHE A 290 -26.02 -5.02 2.90
CA PHE A 290 -27.36 -4.84 3.50
C PHE A 290 -28.39 -5.94 3.14
N GLN A 291 -28.28 -7.13 3.76
CA GLN A 291 -29.31 -8.19 3.73
C GLN A 291 -29.48 -8.93 5.07
N GLY A 292 -29.32 -8.25 6.21
CA GLY A 292 -29.44 -8.84 7.56
C GLY A 292 -30.51 -8.19 8.42
N GLN A 293 -31.23 -8.98 9.23
CA GLN A 293 -32.25 -8.45 10.14
C GLN A 293 -31.64 -7.85 11.43
N PRO A 294 -32.04 -6.64 11.86
CA PRO A 294 -32.47 -6.36 13.23
C PRO A 294 -32.17 -7.36 14.37
N THR A 295 -31.20 -7.08 15.25
CA THR A 295 -31.07 -7.76 16.57
C THR A 295 -30.18 -7.07 17.63
N MET A 296 -30.76 -6.81 18.80
CA MET A 296 -30.06 -6.37 20.02
C MET A 296 -29.54 -7.53 20.89
N CYS A 297 -29.85 -8.77 20.53
CA CYS A 297 -29.62 -9.97 21.36
C CYS A 297 -28.22 -10.58 21.10
N PRO A 298 -27.34 -10.69 22.12
CA PRO A 298 -25.93 -11.10 21.95
C PRO A 298 -25.72 -12.47 21.27
N SER A 299 -26.64 -13.41 21.44
CA SER A 299 -26.49 -14.75 20.86
C SER A 299 -26.77 -14.81 19.35
N THR A 300 -27.59 -13.90 18.82
CA THR A 300 -28.14 -13.98 17.45
C THR A 300 -27.45 -13.07 16.43
N ALA A 301 -26.58 -12.16 16.87
CA ALA A 301 -26.01 -11.10 16.05
C ALA A 301 -24.82 -11.57 15.16
N HIS A 302 -25.08 -11.83 13.88
CA HIS A 302 -24.07 -12.39 12.96
C HIS A 302 -23.07 -11.37 12.39
N SER A 303 -23.33 -10.07 12.52
CA SER A 303 -22.44 -9.02 12.01
C SER A 303 -22.63 -7.68 12.70
N VAL A 304 -21.65 -6.79 12.52
CA VAL A 304 -21.61 -5.42 13.03
C VAL A 304 -21.46 -4.42 11.90
N CYS A 305 -21.91 -3.19 12.13
CA CYS A 305 -21.75 -2.07 11.23
C CYS A 305 -21.12 -0.86 11.96
N ILE A 306 -19.84 -0.56 11.67
CA ILE A 306 -19.11 0.65 12.15
C ILE A 306 -19.17 1.78 11.11
N ARG A 307 -19.77 2.94 11.47
CA ARG A 307 -20.07 4.03 10.52
C ARG A 307 -19.01 5.14 10.57
N LEU A 308 -18.20 5.25 9.52
CA LEU A 308 -17.12 6.24 9.44
C LEU A 308 -17.62 7.51 8.74
N VAL A 309 -18.36 8.33 9.49
CA VAL A 309 -18.90 9.63 9.06
C VAL A 309 -17.81 10.59 8.56
N GLY A 310 -16.57 10.44 9.04
CA GLY A 310 -15.39 11.09 8.48
C GLY A 310 -14.10 10.42 8.92
N SER A 311 -13.00 10.62 8.18
CA SER A 311 -11.67 10.12 8.54
C SER A 311 -10.56 11.05 8.02
N LYS A 312 -9.31 10.86 8.48
CA LYS A 312 -8.11 11.64 8.05
C LYS A 312 -7.95 11.72 6.52
N THR A 313 -8.44 10.73 5.80
CA THR A 313 -8.46 10.59 4.32
C THR A 313 -9.78 10.97 3.65
N ASN A 314 -10.85 11.16 4.42
CA ASN A 314 -12.21 11.50 3.93
C ASN A 314 -12.85 12.49 4.92
N GLN A 315 -12.47 13.76 4.82
CA GLN A 315 -12.89 14.81 5.78
C GLN A 315 -14.16 15.57 5.36
N GLY A 316 -14.76 15.23 4.22
CA GLY A 316 -15.93 15.92 3.66
C GLY A 316 -16.50 15.27 2.39
N GLY A 317 -16.19 14.00 2.13
CA GLY A 317 -16.91 13.17 1.17
C GLY A 317 -17.94 12.28 1.88
N ALA A 318 -18.63 11.42 1.13
CA ALA A 318 -19.69 10.57 1.68
C ALA A 318 -19.20 9.71 2.87
N PRO A 319 -20.00 9.54 3.95
CA PRO A 319 -19.74 8.58 5.01
C PRO A 319 -19.40 7.21 4.44
N THR A 320 -18.32 6.61 4.93
CA THR A 320 -17.90 5.27 4.49
C THR A 320 -18.16 4.28 5.60
N SER A 321 -18.49 3.04 5.26
CA SER A 321 -19.02 2.10 6.23
C SER A 321 -18.46 0.71 6.05
N ARG A 322 -18.38 -0.05 7.14
CA ARG A 322 -17.82 -1.40 7.14
C ARG A 322 -18.70 -2.32 7.96
N MET A 323 -19.37 -3.24 7.27
CA MET A 323 -19.86 -4.44 7.93
C MET A 323 -18.66 -5.34 8.20
N LEU A 324 -18.61 -5.91 9.40
CA LEU A 324 -17.64 -6.94 9.78
C LEU A 324 -18.47 -8.11 10.36
N SER A 325 -18.12 -9.35 10.06
CA SER A 325 -18.93 -10.53 10.40
C SER A 325 -18.41 -11.23 11.65
N ARG A 326 -19.29 -11.94 12.37
CA ARG A 326 -18.94 -12.83 13.49
C ARG A 326 -18.05 -13.98 12.99
N SER A 327 -16.96 -14.28 13.70
CA SER A 327 -16.02 -15.37 13.34
C SER A 327 -16.17 -16.66 14.16
N GLY A 328 -16.34 -16.54 15.48
CA GLY A 328 -16.38 -17.67 16.41
C GLY A 328 -15.41 -17.59 17.59
N HIS A 329 -14.28 -16.86 17.53
CA HIS A 329 -13.35 -16.80 18.67
C HIS A 329 -14.00 -16.17 19.92
N PRO A 330 -13.81 -16.72 21.14
CA PRO A 330 -14.63 -16.38 22.32
C PRO A 330 -14.72 -14.92 22.72
N PHE A 331 -13.73 -14.11 22.33
CA PHE A 331 -13.68 -12.69 22.62
C PHE A 331 -12.86 -11.85 21.64
N LEU A 332 -12.26 -12.42 20.59
CA LEU A 332 -11.30 -11.74 19.73
C LEU A 332 -11.88 -11.32 18.40
N CYS A 333 -12.18 -10.02 18.24
CA CYS A 333 -13.16 -9.62 17.23
C CYS A 333 -13.05 -8.18 16.67
N PRO A 334 -13.68 -7.86 15.50
CA PRO A 334 -14.39 -6.58 15.40
C PRO A 334 -15.92 -6.54 15.60
N VAL A 335 -16.69 -7.63 15.67
CA VAL A 335 -18.13 -7.56 16.09
C VAL A 335 -18.26 -7.46 17.62
N PHE A 336 -17.27 -8.01 18.37
CA PHE A 336 -16.87 -7.84 19.77
C PHE A 336 -15.95 -6.56 19.75
N GLY A 337 -15.28 -6.15 18.66
CA GLY A 337 -14.36 -4.97 18.66
C GLY A 337 -14.91 -3.52 18.55
N ALA A 338 -16.15 -3.29 18.02
CA ALA A 338 -18.73 -2.21 18.83
C ALA A 338 -19.56 -2.49 20.25
N LEU A 339 -19.56 -3.60 21.05
CA LEU A 339 -20.56 -3.96 22.08
C LEU A 339 -20.25 -4.13 23.62
N ILE A 340 -19.13 -3.65 24.22
CA ILE A 340 -18.95 -3.49 25.71
C ILE A 340 -18.27 -2.18 26.25
N LEU A 341 -17.58 -1.34 25.49
CA LEU A 341 -17.52 0.12 25.63
C LEU A 341 -18.94 0.69 25.40
N LEU A 342 -19.90 -0.20 25.09
CA LEU A 342 -21.34 -0.21 25.16
C LEU A 342 -21.89 -0.33 26.59
N GLN A 343 -21.05 -0.80 27.51
CA GLN A 343 -21.13 -0.42 28.91
C GLN A 343 -20.28 0.84 29.18
N ALA A 344 -19.03 0.94 28.67
CA ALA A 344 -18.12 2.05 29.07
C ALA A 344 -18.49 3.47 28.59
N ARG A 345 -19.41 3.62 27.62
CA ARG A 345 -20.01 4.91 27.23
C ARG A 345 -21.30 5.23 27.96
N GLN A 346 -21.87 4.26 28.68
CA GLN A 346 -23.05 4.45 29.52
C GLN A 346 -24.15 5.19 28.73
N ASN A 347 -24.57 6.37 29.17
CA ASN A 347 -25.68 7.12 28.55
C ASN A 347 -25.23 8.16 27.50
N LEU A 348 -24.04 8.02 26.89
CA LEU A 348 -23.54 8.98 25.89
C LEU A 348 -24.33 8.93 24.56
N PRO A 349 -24.83 10.07 24.03
CA PRO A 349 -25.72 10.10 22.87
C PRO A 349 -25.18 9.45 21.58
N VAL A 350 -26.14 9.05 20.73
CA VAL A 350 -25.97 8.43 19.38
C VAL A 350 -25.29 9.35 18.35
N ASN A 351 -24.92 10.57 18.73
CA ASN A 351 -24.33 11.58 17.85
C ASN A 351 -22.84 11.85 18.13
N VAL A 352 -22.28 11.26 19.21
CA VAL A 352 -20.93 11.59 19.72
C VAL A 352 -19.89 10.55 19.23
N PRO A 353 -18.74 10.93 18.65
CA PRO A 353 -17.83 9.99 17.96
C PRO A 353 -17.43 8.75 18.77
N ALA A 354 -17.37 7.57 18.14
CA ALA A 354 -17.19 6.25 18.78
C ALA A 354 -16.16 6.20 19.93
N ALA A 355 -14.98 6.80 19.73
CA ALA A 355 -13.86 6.81 20.67
C ALA A 355 -14.08 7.64 21.96
N VAL A 356 -15.23 8.29 22.14
CA VAL A 356 -15.63 8.91 23.41
C VAL A 356 -16.18 7.84 24.36
N TYR A 357 -15.90 7.95 25.66
CA TYR A 357 -16.35 7.08 26.75
C TYR A 357 -16.66 7.89 28.02
N THR A 358 -17.33 7.29 29.01
CA THR A 358 -17.56 7.94 30.30
C THR A 358 -16.45 7.55 31.27
N ASN A 359 -15.72 8.55 31.78
CA ASN A 359 -14.60 8.31 32.69
C ASN A 359 -15.07 7.98 34.12
N ARG A 360 -14.12 7.59 34.98
CA ARG A 360 -14.38 7.22 36.39
C ARG A 360 -15.03 8.33 37.25
N CYS A 361 -15.08 9.57 36.75
CA CYS A 361 -15.72 10.72 37.40
C CYS A 361 -17.09 11.07 36.77
N GLY A 362 -17.67 10.17 35.97
CA GLY A 362 -18.98 10.39 35.32
C GLY A 362 -18.96 11.40 34.17
N ARG A 363 -17.78 11.81 33.68
CA ARG A 363 -17.65 12.83 32.62
C ARG A 363 -17.26 12.22 31.27
N PRO A 364 -17.71 12.78 30.13
CA PRO A 364 -17.24 12.37 28.82
C PRO A 364 -15.73 12.59 28.69
N ALA A 365 -15.01 11.60 28.16
CA ALA A 365 -13.60 11.65 27.79
C ALA A 365 -13.40 10.98 26.43
N CYS A 366 -12.42 11.42 25.64
CA CYS A 366 -12.16 10.84 24.32
C CYS A 366 -10.81 10.12 24.34
N ILE A 367 -10.77 8.88 23.82
CA ILE A 367 -9.53 8.14 23.60
C ILE A 367 -8.72 8.90 22.54
N ALA A 368 -7.64 9.54 22.97
CA ALA A 368 -6.72 10.25 22.11
C ALA A 368 -5.77 9.27 21.40
N THR A 369 -5.19 9.72 20.28
CA THR A 369 -4.10 9.00 19.60
C THR A 369 -2.88 8.80 20.53
N ALA A 370 -2.71 9.69 21.51
CA ALA A 370 -1.70 9.58 22.57
C ALA A 370 -1.99 8.37 23.47
N ASP A 371 -3.21 8.23 23.98
CA ASP A 371 -3.61 7.14 24.88
C ASP A 371 -3.43 5.77 24.20
N VAL A 372 -3.81 5.67 22.91
CA VAL A 372 -3.58 4.47 22.09
C VAL A 372 -2.10 4.20 21.90
N ALA A 373 -1.29 5.22 21.62
CA ALA A 373 0.16 5.05 21.49
C ALA A 373 0.80 4.65 22.83
N GLU A 374 0.40 5.26 23.94
CA GLU A 374 0.89 4.94 25.30
C GLU A 374 0.44 3.54 25.75
N ALA A 375 -0.75 3.07 25.34
CA ALA A 375 -1.18 1.70 25.57
C ALA A 375 -0.31 0.69 24.78
N ILE A 376 -0.06 0.94 23.48
CA ILE A 376 0.80 0.09 22.65
C ILE A 376 2.25 0.13 23.14
N MET A 377 2.76 1.31 23.53
CA MET A 377 4.10 1.46 24.10
C MET A 377 4.24 0.73 25.43
N ARG A 378 3.25 0.83 26.34
CA ARG A 378 3.24 0.04 27.59
C ARG A 378 3.13 -1.47 27.33
N ALA A 379 2.45 -1.90 26.27
CA ALA A 379 2.45 -3.30 25.86
C ALA A 379 3.85 -3.73 25.38
N ALA A 380 4.48 -2.95 24.48
CA ALA A 380 5.84 -3.19 23.99
C ALA A 380 6.86 -3.28 25.14
N THR A 381 6.86 -2.32 26.06
CA THR A 381 7.76 -2.33 27.24
C THR A 381 7.55 -3.57 28.12
N LYS A 382 6.32 -4.06 28.27
CA LYS A 382 6.02 -5.27 29.05
C LYS A 382 6.54 -6.56 28.39
N ILE A 383 6.64 -6.61 27.07
CA ILE A 383 7.22 -7.73 26.31
C ILE A 383 8.71 -7.50 25.97
N GLY A 384 9.41 -6.63 26.72
CA GLY A 384 10.84 -6.34 26.53
C GLY A 384 11.19 -5.56 25.25
N SER A 385 10.20 -5.18 24.44
CA SER A 385 10.38 -4.47 23.18
C SER A 385 10.53 -2.96 23.39
N ASP A 386 11.39 -2.31 22.61
CA ASP A 386 11.60 -0.86 22.69
C ASP A 386 10.33 -0.08 22.30
N PRO A 387 9.66 0.64 23.23
CA PRO A 387 8.42 1.36 22.94
C PRO A 387 8.58 2.42 21.84
N ARG A 388 9.79 2.95 21.62
CA ARG A 388 10.06 3.97 20.59
C ARG A 388 9.82 3.47 19.16
N GLN A 389 9.77 2.14 18.96
CA GLN A 389 9.49 1.53 17.66
C GLN A 389 8.00 1.43 17.33
N PHE A 390 7.11 1.69 18.30
CA PHE A 390 5.67 1.45 18.18
C PHE A 390 4.85 2.75 18.21
N SER A 391 3.65 2.70 17.62
CA SER A 391 2.71 3.82 17.63
C SER A 391 1.29 3.33 17.34
N SER A 392 0.30 4.21 17.43
CA SER A 392 -1.06 3.96 16.93
C SER A 392 -1.13 3.54 15.45
N HIS A 393 -0.10 3.86 14.64
CA HIS A 393 -0.01 3.38 13.26
C HIS A 393 0.43 1.90 13.14
N SER A 394 1.00 1.30 14.19
CA SER A 394 1.43 -0.11 14.19
C SER A 394 0.24 -1.06 14.01
N LEU A 395 -0.91 -0.78 14.61
CA LEU A 395 -2.15 -1.57 14.42
C LEU A 395 -2.56 -1.68 12.95
N ARG A 396 -2.44 -0.58 12.20
CA ARG A 396 -2.77 -0.54 10.76
C ARG A 396 -1.76 -1.30 9.90
N ALA A 397 -0.50 -1.40 10.34
CA ALA A 397 0.49 -2.25 9.68
C ALA A 397 0.28 -3.74 10.01
N GLY A 398 0.04 -4.06 11.29
CA GLY A 398 -0.25 -5.40 11.77
C GLY A 398 -1.46 -6.02 11.08
N GLY A 399 -2.62 -5.34 11.08
CA GLY A 399 -3.83 -5.84 10.41
C GLY A 399 -3.69 -5.99 8.91
N ALA A 400 -2.99 -5.07 8.22
CA ALA A 400 -2.67 -5.22 6.80
C ALA A 400 -1.85 -6.48 6.53
N THR A 401 -0.81 -6.67 7.35
CA THR A 401 0.09 -7.82 7.30
C THR A 401 -0.68 -9.11 7.53
N HIS A 402 -1.39 -9.23 8.66
CA HIS A 402 -2.04 -10.47 9.07
C HIS A 402 -3.03 -10.99 8.01
N MET A 403 -3.89 -10.12 7.45
CA MET A 403 -4.78 -10.50 6.34
C MET A 403 -4.00 -11.07 5.13
N TYR A 404 -2.87 -10.46 4.77
CA TYR A 404 -2.00 -10.95 3.69
C TYR A 404 -1.38 -12.33 4.02
N LEU A 405 -0.92 -12.54 5.26
CA LEU A 405 -0.39 -13.83 5.72
C LEU A 405 -1.46 -14.94 5.66
N SER A 406 -2.70 -14.61 6.02
CA SER A 406 -3.88 -15.50 5.93
C SER A 406 -4.32 -15.79 4.48
N GLY A 407 -3.64 -15.27 3.46
CA GLY A 407 -4.01 -15.47 2.06
C GLY A 407 -5.22 -14.65 1.61
N THR A 408 -5.62 -13.61 2.35
CA THR A 408 -6.66 -12.67 1.90
C THR A 408 -6.19 -11.96 0.64
N ASP A 409 -7.06 -11.82 -0.36
CA ASP A 409 -6.67 -11.21 -1.63
C ASP A 409 -6.35 -9.71 -1.50
N ALA A 410 -5.58 -9.20 -2.46
CA ALA A 410 -5.10 -7.82 -2.48
C ALA A 410 -6.23 -6.78 -2.51
N LEU A 411 -7.34 -7.06 -3.20
CA LEU A 411 -8.48 -6.14 -3.32
C LEU A 411 -9.27 -6.09 -2.00
N THR A 412 -9.52 -7.24 -1.37
CA THR A 412 -10.15 -7.31 -0.05
C THR A 412 -9.30 -6.60 1.01
N ILE A 413 -7.97 -6.76 1.02
CA ILE A 413 -7.09 -6.02 1.93
C ILE A 413 -7.17 -4.51 1.66
N GLN A 414 -7.01 -4.10 0.40
CA GLN A 414 -7.09 -2.70 -0.03
C GLN A 414 -8.43 -2.06 0.40
N PHE A 415 -9.54 -2.77 0.18
CA PHE A 415 -10.90 -2.36 0.50
C PHE A 415 -11.14 -2.31 2.01
N HIS A 416 -10.79 -3.36 2.75
CA HIS A 416 -10.98 -3.48 4.19
C HIS A 416 -10.31 -2.31 4.92
N GLY A 417 -9.00 -2.12 4.70
CA GLY A 417 -8.26 -1.02 5.32
C GLY A 417 -8.50 0.35 4.69
N ARG A 418 -9.34 0.48 3.65
CA ARG A 418 -9.68 1.75 2.98
C ARG A 418 -8.46 2.47 2.39
N TRP A 419 -7.66 1.75 1.60
CA TRP A 419 -6.61 2.35 0.77
C TRP A 419 -7.15 2.62 -0.65
N VAL A 420 -6.86 3.81 -1.20
CA VAL A 420 -7.34 4.25 -2.53
C VAL A 420 -6.54 3.59 -3.67
N SER A 421 -5.44 2.90 -3.34
CA SER A 421 -4.57 2.18 -4.26
C SER A 421 -3.73 1.15 -3.47
N ASP A 422 -2.74 0.56 -4.14
CA ASP A 422 -1.61 -0.23 -3.62
C ASP A 422 -0.84 0.34 -2.41
N ALA A 423 -1.21 1.50 -1.89
CA ALA A 423 -0.71 2.03 -0.62
C ALA A 423 -0.89 1.08 0.59
N PHE A 424 -1.64 -0.02 0.47
CA PHE A 424 -1.68 -1.11 1.46
C PHE A 424 -0.38 -1.95 1.48
N LYS A 425 0.30 -2.10 0.33
CA LYS A 425 1.56 -2.85 0.18
C LYS A 425 2.71 -2.25 1.00
N THR A 426 2.59 -0.99 1.43
CA THR A 426 3.52 -0.31 2.36
C THR A 426 3.21 -0.56 3.85
N TYR A 427 2.10 -1.24 4.16
CA TYR A 427 1.67 -1.59 5.52
C TYR A 427 1.78 -3.11 5.79
N THR A 428 1.57 -3.94 4.77
CA THR A 428 1.93 -5.37 4.77
C THR A 428 3.44 -5.56 4.97
N ARG A 429 3.84 -6.61 5.70
CA ARG A 429 5.24 -7.05 5.82
C ARG A 429 5.33 -8.56 5.56
N LEU A 430 6.31 -8.99 4.76
CA LEU A 430 6.52 -10.41 4.44
C LEU A 430 7.30 -11.10 5.58
N CYS A 431 6.63 -11.90 6.41
CA CYS A 431 7.29 -12.71 7.43
C CYS A 431 7.59 -14.14 6.92
N LYS A 432 8.45 -14.83 7.67
CA LYS A 432 9.14 -16.06 7.28
C LYS A 432 8.20 -17.20 6.90
N GLU A 433 7.04 -17.27 7.54
CA GLU A 433 6.00 -18.29 7.36
C GLU A 433 5.36 -18.21 5.95
N SER A 434 5.14 -17.00 5.43
CA SER A 434 4.63 -16.80 4.06
C SER A 434 5.66 -17.09 2.98
N VAL A 435 6.96 -17.08 3.30
CA VAL A 435 8.03 -17.47 2.37
C VAL A 435 8.27 -18.98 2.42
N ALA A 436 8.17 -19.60 3.61
CA ALA A 436 8.41 -21.03 3.82
C ALA A 436 7.53 -21.96 2.97
N THR A 437 6.26 -21.58 2.74
CA THR A 437 5.33 -22.32 1.85
C THR A 437 5.24 -21.73 0.44
N LEU A 438 5.98 -20.66 0.14
CA LEU A 438 5.90 -19.98 -1.16
C LEU A 438 6.44 -20.88 -2.28
N SER A 439 7.64 -21.43 -2.11
CA SER A 439 8.27 -22.34 -3.07
C SER A 439 7.42 -23.58 -3.33
N GLU A 440 6.82 -24.16 -2.29
CA GLU A 440 5.90 -25.30 -2.39
C GLU A 440 4.65 -24.95 -3.21
N ARG A 441 4.03 -23.79 -2.93
CA ARG A 441 2.83 -23.32 -3.64
C ARG A 441 3.12 -22.91 -5.09
N MET A 442 4.31 -22.37 -5.37
CA MET A 442 4.79 -22.08 -6.72
C MET A 442 5.01 -23.35 -7.55
N VAL A 443 5.38 -24.47 -6.92
CA VAL A 443 5.53 -25.78 -7.58
C VAL A 443 4.20 -26.53 -7.72
N ALA A 444 3.33 -26.49 -6.71
CA ALA A 444 2.07 -27.27 -6.69
C ALA A 444 0.90 -26.61 -7.44
N GLY A 445 0.88 -25.27 -7.51
CA GLY A 445 -0.27 -24.48 -7.93
C GLY A 445 -1.38 -24.44 -6.87
N TYR A 446 -2.12 -23.33 -6.79
CA TYR A 446 -3.23 -23.21 -5.85
C TYR A 446 -4.45 -24.00 -6.35
N ARG A 447 -4.82 -25.07 -5.62
CA ARG A 447 -6.00 -25.91 -5.89
C ARG A 447 -7.10 -25.77 -4.84
N GLY A 448 -7.23 -24.60 -4.22
CA GLY A 448 -8.40 -24.28 -3.39
C GLY A 448 -9.53 -23.73 -4.26
N ASP A 449 -10.78 -24.05 -3.91
CA ASP A 449 -11.95 -23.48 -4.59
C ASP A 449 -11.96 -21.95 -4.45
N SER A 450 -11.78 -21.24 -5.56
CA SER A 450 -11.97 -19.80 -5.58
C SER A 450 -13.46 -19.49 -5.40
N THR A 451 -13.83 -18.75 -4.37
CA THR A 451 -15.21 -18.29 -4.10
C THR A 451 -15.70 -17.19 -5.05
N LEU A 452 -15.15 -17.17 -6.28
CA LEU A 452 -15.80 -16.56 -7.44
C LEU A 452 -17.04 -17.41 -7.77
N HIS A 453 -18.20 -16.97 -7.28
CA HIS A 453 -19.49 -17.48 -7.76
C HIS A 453 -19.51 -17.43 -9.30
N GLN A 454 -19.90 -18.54 -9.91
CA GLN A 454 -20.23 -18.57 -11.33
C GLN A 454 -21.37 -17.58 -11.58
N TRP A 455 -21.07 -16.48 -12.26
CA TRP A 455 -22.08 -15.73 -12.97
C TRP A 455 -22.40 -16.51 -14.24
N GLU A 456 -23.57 -17.14 -14.25
CA GLU A 456 -24.01 -17.98 -15.37
C GLU A 456 -24.08 -17.17 -16.66
N LEU A 457 -23.73 -17.81 -17.78
CA LEU A 457 -23.90 -17.26 -19.11
C LEU A 457 -25.39 -17.15 -19.44
N ILE A 458 -25.93 -15.93 -19.36
CA ILE A 458 -27.14 -15.57 -20.10
C ILE A 458 -26.70 -15.07 -21.48
N ALA A 459 -27.28 -15.66 -22.53
CA ALA A 459 -26.96 -15.40 -23.94
C ALA A 459 -27.69 -14.17 -24.50
#